data_AF-A0A645FI97-F1
#
_entry.id   AF-A0A645FI97-F1
#
_cell.length_a   1.000
_cell.length_b   1.000
_cell.length_c   1.000
_cell.angle_alpha   90.00
_cell.angle_beta   90.00
_cell.angle_gamma   90.00
#
_symmetry.space_group_name_H-M   'P 1'
#
loop_
_entity.id
_entity.type
_entity.pdbx_description
1 polymer ?
#
loop_
_entity_poly.entity_id
_entity_poly.type
_entity_poly.pdbx_seq_one_letter_code
_entity_poly.pdbx_strand_id
1 'polypeptide(L)'
;MFSAGFTLSIYLPFIPFIYWMTGIGNWIVSVLVGCAAGPLWGATHLGTSQDRGSRAAYGYIYFIDTMIRPSLMVFGFFFASVAIVATGTILHALFGAALVNVQANSLTGLFSMAGFLMIYARICTTLVSSIFALQAYLPDYVISFLGGRDAANTLGSMAGSVKDMFVAGGRNIRHTPGVNTKGMNGPGENNNDGIKS
;
A
#
# COMPACT_ATOMS: atom_id res chain seq x y z
N MET A 1 18.14 20.16 6.22
CA MET A 1 18.88 19.09 6.92
C MET A 1 18.38 18.84 8.35
N PHE A 2 18.20 19.87 9.18
CA PHE A 2 17.68 19.71 10.54
C PHE A 2 16.28 19.07 10.62
N SER A 3 15.37 19.44 9.71
CA SER A 3 14.02 18.84 9.62
C SER A 3 14.03 17.34 9.25
N ALA A 4 14.93 16.92 8.35
CA ALA A 4 15.08 15.51 7.99
C ALA A 4 15.66 14.68 9.15
N GLY A 5 16.66 15.23 9.85
CA GLY A 5 17.23 14.60 11.06
C GLY A 5 16.22 14.52 12.21
N PHE A 6 15.44 15.58 12.43
CA PHE A 6 14.36 15.61 13.43
C PHE A 6 13.30 14.54 13.13
N THR A 7 12.88 14.41 11.87
CA THR A 7 11.90 13.40 11.46
C THR A 7 12.46 11.99 11.65
N LEU A 8 13.69 11.71 11.22
CA LEU A 8 14.27 10.37 11.39
C LEU A 8 14.52 10.00 12.86
N SER A 9 14.91 10.96 13.69
CA SER A 9 15.27 10.68 15.08
C SER A 9 14.06 10.59 16.01
N ILE A 10 13.02 11.38 15.75
CA ILE A 10 11.86 11.47 16.66
C ILE A 10 10.67 10.74 16.07
N TYR A 11 10.29 11.02 14.82
CA TYR A 11 9.06 10.45 14.26
C TYR A 11 9.17 8.92 14.10
N LEU A 12 10.30 8.42 13.62
CA LEU A 12 10.52 7.00 13.34
C LEU A 12 10.28 6.07 14.55
N PRO A 13 10.86 6.30 15.75
CA PRO A 13 10.56 5.48 16.92
C PRO A 13 9.12 5.63 17.45
N PHE A 14 8.42 6.73 17.13
CA PHE A 14 7.01 6.92 17.52
C PHE A 14 6.01 6.23 16.56
N ILE A 15 6.44 5.81 15.36
CA ILE A 15 5.55 5.15 14.39
C ILE A 15 4.81 3.94 14.99
N PRO A 16 5.47 2.98 15.67
CA PRO A 16 4.78 1.82 16.24
C PRO A 16 3.72 2.23 17.27
N PHE A 17 4.02 3.25 18.08
CA PHE A 17 3.10 3.81 19.07
C PHE A 17 1.87 4.46 18.41
N ILE A 18 2.06 5.25 17.35
CA ILE A 18 0.96 5.90 16.62
C ILE A 18 0.00 4.85 16.05
N TYR A 19 0.54 3.81 15.40
CA TYR A 19 -0.28 2.72 14.87
C TYR A 19 -0.99 1.92 15.97
N TRP A 20 -0.31 1.70 17.11
CA TRP A 20 -0.91 1.04 18.26
C TRP A 20 -2.09 1.82 18.83
N MET A 21 -1.93 3.13 19.04
CA MET A 21 -2.99 4.00 19.56
C MET A 21 -4.18 4.09 18.60
N THR A 22 -3.91 4.19 17.30
CA THR A 22 -4.96 4.19 16.26
C THR A 22 -5.71 2.85 16.24
N GLY A 23 -4.97 1.74 16.34
CA GLY A 23 -5.52 0.39 16.37
C GLY A 23 -6.41 0.13 17.59
N ILE A 24 -5.96 0.52 18.78
CA ILE A 24 -6.77 0.45 20.01
C ILE A 24 -8.04 1.28 19.88
N GLY A 25 -7.95 2.50 19.35
CA GLY A 25 -9.12 3.36 19.15
C GLY A 25 -10.18 2.67 18.30
N ASN A 26 -9.79 2.12 17.15
CA ASN A 26 -10.69 1.37 16.27
C ASN A 26 -11.24 0.10 16.94
N TRP A 27 -10.42 -0.60 17.72
CA TRP A 27 -10.85 -1.79 18.45
C TRP A 27 -11.90 -1.46 19.52
N ILE A 28 -11.72 -0.41 20.31
CA ILE A 28 -12.70 0.04 21.32
C ILE A 28 -14.03 0.38 20.65
N VAL A 29 -13.99 1.11 19.53
CA VAL A 29 -15.19 1.40 18.74
C VAL A 29 -15.87 0.12 18.30
N SER A 30 -15.12 -0.89 17.83
CA SER A 30 -15.69 -2.20 17.51
C SER A 30 -16.37 -2.84 18.74
N VAL A 31 -15.72 -2.87 19.90
CA VAL A 31 -16.34 -3.44 21.12
C VAL A 31 -17.67 -2.75 21.45
N LEU A 32 -17.74 -1.42 21.36
CA LEU A 32 -18.97 -0.66 21.61
C LEU A 32 -20.06 -0.98 20.58
N VAL A 33 -19.70 -1.05 19.29
CA VAL A 33 -20.63 -1.47 18.23
C VAL A 33 -21.13 -2.89 18.49
N GLY A 34 -20.25 -3.79 18.93
CA GLY A 34 -20.59 -5.18 19.27
C GLY A 34 -21.59 -5.28 20.42
N CYS A 35 -21.51 -4.42 21.43
CA CYS A 35 -22.50 -4.35 22.49
C CYS A 35 -23.90 -3.98 21.98
N ALA A 36 -24.01 -3.10 20.98
CA ALA A 36 -25.27 -2.69 20.39
C ALA A 36 -25.78 -3.70 19.33
N ALA A 37 -24.87 -4.24 18.52
CA ALA A 37 -25.19 -5.18 17.44
C ALA A 37 -25.46 -6.60 17.95
N GLY A 38 -24.83 -7.01 19.06
CA GLY A 38 -24.95 -8.34 19.66
C GLY A 38 -26.40 -8.76 19.95
N PRO A 39 -27.20 -7.94 20.66
CA PRO A 39 -28.62 -8.24 20.91
C PRO A 39 -29.45 -8.35 19.63
N LEU A 40 -29.22 -7.45 18.66
CA LEU A 40 -29.90 -7.47 17.36
C LEU A 40 -29.56 -8.73 16.57
N TRP A 41 -28.30 -9.15 16.59
CA TRP A 41 -27.84 -10.40 15.99
C TRP A 41 -28.41 -11.63 16.72
N GLY A 42 -28.52 -11.61 18.05
CA GLY A 42 -29.22 -12.64 18.82
C GLY A 42 -30.68 -12.81 18.38
N ALA A 43 -31.39 -11.72 18.11
CA ALA A 43 -32.76 -11.77 17.59
C ALA A 43 -32.86 -12.47 16.22
N THR A 44 -31.81 -12.47 15.41
CA THR A 44 -31.80 -13.19 14.12
C THR A 44 -31.87 -14.72 14.29
N HIS A 45 -31.51 -15.24 15.46
CA HIS A 45 -31.69 -16.66 15.77
C HIS A 45 -33.15 -17.03 16.07
N LEU A 46 -34.01 -16.04 16.34
CA LEU A 46 -35.43 -16.25 16.64
C LEU A 46 -36.34 -16.18 15.38
N GLY A 47 -35.96 -15.45 14.32
CA GLY A 47 -36.74 -15.32 13.06
C GLY A 47 -36.69 -16.56 12.15
N THR A 48 -37.70 -16.81 11.30
CA THR A 48 -37.99 -18.11 10.62
C THR A 48 -36.84 -18.72 9.77
N SER A 49 -36.88 -20.05 9.61
CA SER A 49 -35.79 -20.96 9.21
C SER A 49 -35.20 -20.83 7.81
N GLN A 50 -35.70 -19.97 6.93
CA GLN A 50 -35.35 -20.00 5.50
C GLN A 50 -34.01 -19.30 5.17
N ASP A 51 -33.46 -18.46 6.06
CA ASP A 51 -32.23 -17.69 5.79
C ASP A 51 -31.32 -17.51 7.04
N ARG A 52 -31.46 -18.41 8.03
CA ARG A 52 -30.74 -18.34 9.32
C ARG A 52 -29.23 -18.53 9.21
N GLY A 53 -28.77 -19.38 8.29
CA GLY A 53 -27.37 -19.82 8.24
C GLY A 53 -26.39 -18.75 7.75
N SER A 54 -26.77 -17.97 6.73
CA SER A 54 -25.86 -16.99 6.10
C SER A 54 -25.70 -15.73 6.94
N ARG A 55 -26.81 -15.20 7.49
CA ARG A 55 -26.80 -13.94 8.27
C ARG A 55 -26.28 -14.12 9.69
N ALA A 56 -26.52 -15.29 10.31
CA ALA A 56 -25.97 -15.60 11.63
C ALA A 56 -24.45 -15.82 11.58
N ALA A 57 -23.90 -16.41 10.51
CA ALA A 57 -22.46 -16.65 10.36
C ALA A 57 -21.60 -15.38 10.53
N TYR A 58 -22.06 -14.23 10.03
CA TYR A 58 -21.32 -12.96 10.11
C TYR A 58 -21.06 -12.48 11.55
N GLY A 59 -22.01 -12.68 12.47
CA GLY A 59 -21.83 -12.26 13.85
C GLY A 59 -20.79 -13.10 14.60
N TYR A 60 -20.67 -14.39 14.28
CA TYR A 60 -19.61 -15.23 14.84
C TYR A 60 -18.22 -14.75 14.41
N ILE A 61 -18.04 -14.44 13.13
CA ILE A 61 -16.77 -13.91 12.59
C ILE A 61 -16.44 -12.57 13.26
N TYR A 62 -17.45 -11.70 13.43
CA TYR A 62 -17.29 -10.41 14.08
C TYR A 62 -16.88 -10.51 15.56
N PHE A 63 -17.47 -11.43 16.32
CA PHE A 63 -17.08 -11.66 17.72
C PHE A 63 -15.65 -12.19 17.83
N ILE A 64 -15.29 -13.16 16.98
CA ILE A 64 -13.94 -13.72 16.94
C ILE A 64 -12.92 -12.64 16.57
N ASP A 65 -13.20 -11.83 15.54
CA ASP A 65 -12.37 -10.69 15.15
C ASP A 65 -12.16 -9.73 16.33
N THR A 66 -13.24 -9.27 16.94
CA THR A 66 -13.16 -8.28 18.02
C THR A 66 -12.38 -8.82 19.23
N MET A 67 -12.47 -10.11 19.56
CA MET A 67 -11.71 -10.72 20.66
C MET A 67 -10.22 -10.89 20.33
N ILE A 68 -9.91 -11.34 19.12
CA ILE A 68 -8.54 -11.72 18.75
C ILE A 68 -7.71 -10.54 18.25
N ARG A 69 -8.36 -9.46 17.80
CA ARG A 69 -7.73 -8.29 17.17
C ARG A 69 -6.58 -7.67 17.98
N PRO A 70 -6.70 -7.41 19.31
CA PRO A 70 -5.57 -6.89 20.08
C PRO A 70 -4.37 -7.84 20.10
N SER A 71 -4.62 -9.15 20.23
CA SER A 71 -3.58 -10.18 20.21
C SER A 71 -2.88 -10.24 18.86
N LEU A 72 -3.64 -10.16 17.76
CA LEU A 72 -3.10 -10.11 16.40
C LEU A 72 -2.28 -8.84 16.15
N MET A 73 -2.68 -7.70 16.71
CA MET A 73 -1.87 -6.47 16.62
C MET A 73 -0.50 -6.66 17.28
N VAL A 74 -0.41 -7.36 18.42
CA VAL A 74 0.87 -7.68 19.07
C VAL A 74 1.74 -8.53 18.15
N PHE A 75 1.18 -9.57 17.53
CA PHE A 75 1.93 -10.39 16.57
C PHE A 75 2.39 -9.59 15.34
N GLY A 76 1.55 -8.67 14.85
CA GLY A 76 1.93 -7.77 13.77
C GLY A 76 3.12 -6.88 14.09
N PHE A 77 3.27 -6.42 15.34
CA PHE A 77 4.46 -5.69 15.79
C PHE A 77 5.73 -6.56 15.71
N PHE A 78 5.66 -7.82 16.14
CA PHE A 78 6.82 -8.73 16.07
C PHE A 78 7.22 -9.03 14.63
N PHE A 79 6.25 -9.30 13.75
CA PHE A 79 6.54 -9.53 12.33
C PHE A 79 7.09 -8.29 11.64
N ALA A 80 6.53 -7.11 11.93
CA ALA A 80 7.06 -5.83 11.44
C ALA A 80 8.49 -5.59 11.92
N SER A 81 8.80 -5.91 13.17
CA SER A 81 10.14 -5.75 13.76
C SER A 81 11.20 -6.63 13.10
N VAL A 82 10.84 -7.84 12.65
CA VAL A 82 11.75 -8.69 11.87
C VAL A 82 11.84 -8.20 10.42
N ALA A 83 10.70 -7.85 9.81
CA ALA A 83 10.62 -7.40 8.42
C ALA A 83 11.39 -6.09 8.17
N ILE A 84 11.43 -5.18 9.14
CA ILE A 84 12.18 -3.92 9.01
C ILE A 84 13.68 -4.14 8.96
N VAL A 85 14.22 -5.17 9.63
CA VAL A 85 15.64 -5.51 9.56
C VAL A 85 16.01 -5.97 8.15
N ALA A 86 15.21 -6.88 7.57
CA ALA A 86 15.44 -7.37 6.21
C ALA A 86 15.24 -6.27 5.16
N THR A 87 14.15 -5.50 5.25
CA THR A 87 13.85 -4.47 4.24
C THR A 87 14.77 -3.25 4.37
N GLY A 88 15.15 -2.88 5.60
CA GLY A 88 16.08 -1.80 5.86
C GLY A 88 17.50 -2.09 5.36
N THR A 89 17.97 -3.34 5.51
CA THR A 89 19.28 -3.76 4.97
C THR A 89 19.29 -3.74 3.43
N ILE A 90 18.22 -4.22 2.80
CA ILE A 90 18.06 -4.13 1.33
C ILE A 90 18.06 -2.68 0.86
N LEU A 91 17.28 -1.81 1.52
CA LEU A 91 17.23 -0.39 1.19
C LEU A 91 18.62 0.25 1.26
N HIS A 92 19.38 -0.04 2.32
CA HIS A 92 20.72 0.51 2.50
C HIS A 92 21.67 0.07 1.38
N ALA A 93 21.66 -1.22 1.02
CA ALA A 93 22.48 -1.77 -0.05
C ALA A 93 22.14 -1.17 -1.43
N LEU A 94 20.84 -1.08 -1.76
CA LEU A 94 20.37 -0.53 -3.03
C LEU A 94 20.62 0.97 -3.15
N PHE A 95 20.46 1.71 -2.05
CA PHE A 95 20.72 3.15 -2.03
C PHE A 95 22.20 3.46 -2.24
N GLY A 96 23.11 2.67 -1.65
CA GLY A 96 24.54 2.77 -1.90
C GLY A 96 24.89 2.60 -3.38
N ALA A 97 24.34 1.57 -4.04
CA ALA A 97 24.51 1.37 -5.47
C ALA A 97 23.91 2.51 -6.30
N ALA A 98 22.72 3.01 -5.94
CA ALA A 98 22.07 4.11 -6.65
C ALA A 98 22.91 5.40 -6.57
N LEU A 99 23.51 5.72 -5.42
CA LEU A 99 24.36 6.90 -5.28
C LEU A 99 25.60 6.85 -6.18
N VAL A 100 26.27 5.69 -6.27
CA VAL A 100 27.44 5.52 -7.15
C VAL A 100 27.06 5.77 -8.61
N ASN A 101 25.91 5.25 -9.05
CA ASN A 101 25.43 5.44 -10.42
C ASN A 101 25.08 6.91 -10.74
N VAL A 102 24.50 7.64 -9.77
CA VAL A 102 24.13 9.04 -9.97
C VAL A 102 25.35 9.97 -9.88
N GLN A 103 26.29 9.70 -8.96
CA GLN A 103 27.52 10.49 -8.82
C GLN A 103 28.54 10.26 -9.94
N ALA A 104 28.51 9.10 -10.61
CA ALA A 104 29.41 8.80 -11.73
C ALA A 104 29.34 9.83 -12.88
N ASN A 105 28.21 10.52 -13.03
CA ASN A 105 27.99 11.51 -14.09
C ASN A 105 28.11 12.99 -13.66
N SER A 106 28.25 13.30 -12.36
CA SER A 106 28.44 14.68 -11.89
C SER A 106 28.84 14.75 -10.41
N LEU A 107 30.02 15.31 -10.14
CA LEU A 107 30.41 15.83 -8.82
C LEU A 107 29.77 17.21 -8.60
N THR A 108 28.44 17.29 -8.56
CA THR A 108 27.75 18.51 -8.11
C THR A 108 27.80 18.54 -6.58
N GLY A 109 28.35 19.60 -5.99
CA GLY A 109 28.73 19.70 -4.57
C GLY A 109 27.62 19.63 -3.50
N LEU A 110 27.84 20.34 -2.38
CA LEU A 110 27.08 20.28 -1.11
C LEU A 110 25.52 20.27 -1.26
N PHE A 111 24.99 20.87 -2.32
CA PHE A 111 23.55 20.92 -2.61
C PHE A 111 22.98 19.57 -3.09
N SER A 112 23.73 18.79 -3.88
CA SER A 112 23.30 17.44 -4.31
C SER A 112 23.30 16.47 -3.12
N MET A 113 24.29 16.60 -2.22
CA MET A 113 24.41 15.83 -0.98
C MET A 113 23.20 16.08 -0.06
N ALA A 114 22.76 17.34 0.04
CA ALA A 114 21.53 17.67 0.77
C ALA A 114 20.26 17.07 0.11
N GLY A 115 20.21 17.03 -1.22
CA GLY A 115 19.14 16.39 -1.98
C GLY A 115 19.07 14.88 -1.72
N PHE A 116 20.19 14.17 -1.83
CA PHE A 116 20.26 12.73 -1.58
C PHE A 116 19.88 12.36 -0.14
N LEU A 117 20.33 13.14 0.84
CA LEU A 117 19.94 12.93 2.24
C LEU A 117 18.43 13.10 2.44
N MET A 118 17.82 14.12 1.82
CA MET A 118 16.37 14.35 1.91
C MET A 118 15.58 13.20 1.28
N ILE A 119 16.01 12.71 0.11
CA ILE A 119 15.40 11.56 -0.56
C ILE A 119 15.52 10.31 0.32
N TYR A 120 16.72 10.02 0.84
CA TYR A 120 16.96 8.89 1.73
C TYR A 120 16.07 8.95 2.98
N ALA A 121 15.98 10.12 3.61
CA ALA A 121 15.15 10.34 4.79
C ALA A 121 13.66 10.06 4.51
N ARG A 122 13.15 10.50 3.35
CA ARG A 122 11.76 10.25 2.96
C ARG A 122 11.52 8.77 2.71
N ILE A 123 12.40 8.09 1.96
CA ILE A 123 12.26 6.66 1.68
C ILE A 123 12.29 5.85 2.99
N CYS A 124 13.24 6.13 3.88
CA CYS A 124 13.32 5.47 5.20
C CYS A 124 12.04 5.67 6.01
N THR A 125 11.53 6.91 6.08
CA THR A 125 10.30 7.21 6.82
C THR A 125 9.11 6.45 6.25
N THR A 126 8.92 6.47 4.92
CA THR A 126 7.81 5.76 4.28
C THR A 126 7.90 4.25 4.44
N LEU A 127 9.11 3.70 4.42
CA LEU A 127 9.36 2.26 4.53
C LEU A 127 9.10 1.75 5.96
N VAL A 128 9.53 2.51 6.97
CA VAL A 128 9.20 2.18 8.37
C VAL A 128 7.70 2.30 8.59
N SER A 129 7.07 3.38 8.11
CA SER A 129 5.62 3.54 8.22
C SER A 129 4.86 2.39 7.56
N SER A 130 5.25 1.97 6.36
CA SER A 130 4.55 0.89 5.64
C SER A 130 4.71 -0.48 6.31
N ILE A 131 5.88 -0.78 6.87
CA ILE A 131 6.12 -2.06 7.54
C ILE A 131 5.43 -2.11 8.90
N PHE A 132 5.53 -1.04 9.70
CA PHE A 132 4.83 -0.99 11.00
C PHE A 132 3.32 -0.80 10.87
N ALA A 133 2.81 -0.37 9.70
CA ALA A 133 1.37 -0.41 9.42
C ALA A 133 0.81 -1.83 9.52
N LEU A 134 1.62 -2.87 9.22
CA LEU A 134 1.22 -4.28 9.37
C LEU A 134 0.69 -4.55 10.78
N GLN A 135 1.26 -3.93 11.81
CA GLN A 135 0.79 -4.05 13.20
C GLN A 135 -0.70 -3.72 13.34
N ALA A 136 -1.16 -2.65 12.68
CA ALA A 136 -2.55 -2.22 12.78
C ALA A 136 -3.50 -3.06 11.89
N TYR A 137 -3.02 -3.52 10.73
CA TYR A 137 -3.83 -4.18 9.70
C TYR A 137 -3.73 -5.70 9.68
N LEU A 138 -2.80 -6.32 10.42
CA LEU A 138 -2.68 -7.78 10.51
C LEU A 138 -3.98 -8.47 10.93
N PRO A 139 -4.76 -7.96 11.89
CA PRO A 139 -6.04 -8.55 12.24
C PRO A 139 -6.98 -8.66 11.02
N ASP A 140 -7.04 -7.62 10.20
CA ASP A 140 -7.89 -7.59 8.99
C ASP A 140 -7.45 -8.64 7.97
N TYR A 141 -6.14 -8.83 7.79
CA TYR A 141 -5.61 -9.87 6.90
C TYR A 141 -5.96 -11.28 7.37
N VAL A 142 -5.86 -11.55 8.67
CA VAL A 142 -6.19 -12.88 9.22
C VAL A 142 -7.69 -13.15 9.12
N ILE A 143 -8.54 -12.17 9.42
CA ILE A 143 -9.99 -12.34 9.40
C ILE A 143 -10.52 -12.43 7.97
N SER A 144 -10.00 -11.64 7.04
CA SER A 144 -10.37 -11.75 5.62
C SER A 144 -10.01 -13.12 5.05
N PHE A 145 -8.88 -13.72 5.49
CA PHE A 145 -8.48 -15.07 5.13
C PHE A 145 -9.45 -16.13 5.69
N LEU A 146 -9.85 -16.00 6.96
CA LEU A 146 -10.84 -16.89 7.60
C LEU A 146 -12.25 -16.75 7.00
N GLY A 147 -12.61 -15.55 6.54
CA GLY A 147 -13.93 -15.23 5.99
C GLY A 147 -14.12 -15.60 4.51
N GLY A 148 -13.06 -15.98 3.80
CA GLY A 148 -13.07 -16.54 2.42
C GLY A 148 -13.58 -15.61 1.29
N ARG A 149 -14.49 -14.67 1.58
CA ARG A 149 -15.10 -13.75 0.60
C ARG A 149 -14.34 -12.43 0.49
N ASP A 150 -13.80 -11.91 1.59
CA ASP A 150 -13.13 -10.61 1.60
C ASP A 150 -11.64 -10.67 1.24
N ALA A 151 -10.91 -11.73 1.59
CA ALA A 151 -9.52 -11.90 1.15
C ALA A 151 -9.38 -11.98 -0.39
N ALA A 152 -10.37 -12.58 -1.06
CA ALA A 152 -10.43 -12.60 -2.53
C ALA A 152 -10.66 -11.20 -3.12
N ASN A 153 -11.45 -10.34 -2.46
CA ASN A 153 -11.71 -8.97 -2.88
C ASN A 153 -10.52 -8.02 -2.62
N THR A 154 -9.81 -8.16 -1.48
CA THR A 154 -8.62 -7.34 -1.17
C THR A 154 -7.43 -7.72 -2.05
N LEU A 155 -7.20 -9.02 -2.29
CA LEU A 155 -6.18 -9.48 -3.24
C LEU A 155 -6.54 -9.07 -4.67
N GLY A 156 -7.83 -9.08 -5.01
CA GLY A 156 -8.36 -8.55 -6.27
C GLY A 156 -8.17 -7.03 -6.43
N SER A 157 -8.34 -6.24 -5.36
CA SER A 157 -8.16 -4.78 -5.41
C SER A 157 -6.69 -4.35 -5.42
N MET A 158 -5.80 -5.08 -4.74
CA MET A 158 -4.34 -4.91 -4.85
C MET A 158 -3.83 -5.34 -6.23
N ALA A 159 -4.27 -6.49 -6.75
CA ALA A 159 -3.95 -6.92 -8.11
C ALA A 159 -4.49 -5.93 -9.15
N GLY A 160 -5.69 -5.38 -8.93
CA GLY A 160 -6.27 -4.31 -9.74
C GLY A 160 -5.44 -3.03 -9.72
N SER A 161 -5.02 -2.57 -8.53
CA SER A 161 -4.20 -1.37 -8.36
C SER A 161 -2.79 -1.52 -8.96
N VAL A 162 -2.18 -2.70 -8.85
CA VAL A 162 -0.89 -3.02 -9.50
C VAL A 162 -1.04 -3.13 -11.02
N LYS A 163 -2.12 -3.75 -11.50
CA LYS A 163 -2.45 -3.82 -12.92
C LYS A 163 -2.72 -2.43 -13.50
N ASP A 164 -3.45 -1.57 -12.78
CA ASP A 164 -3.72 -0.20 -13.18
C ASP A 164 -2.46 0.67 -13.12
N MET A 165 -1.55 0.45 -12.15
CA MET A 165 -0.24 1.10 -12.11
C MET A 165 0.66 0.66 -13.27
N PHE A 166 0.62 -0.63 -13.65
CA PHE A 166 1.36 -1.16 -14.79
C PHE A 166 0.78 -0.70 -16.14
N VAL A 167 -0.55 -0.65 -16.27
CA VAL A 167 -1.26 -0.13 -17.44
C VAL A 167 -1.11 1.39 -17.54
N ALA A 168 -1.09 2.11 -16.42
CA ALA A 168 -0.74 3.54 -16.39
C ALA A 168 0.74 3.76 -16.75
N GLY A 169 1.64 2.89 -16.32
CA GLY A 169 3.05 2.89 -16.74
C GLY A 169 3.24 2.64 -18.24
N GLY A 170 2.42 1.77 -18.84
CA GLY A 170 2.44 1.47 -20.28
C GLY A 170 1.73 2.52 -21.16
N ARG A 171 0.80 3.31 -20.62
CA ARG A 171 0.07 4.36 -21.37
C ARG A 171 0.75 5.73 -21.34
N ASN A 172 1.64 6.00 -20.39
CA ASN A 172 2.31 7.31 -20.26
C ASN A 172 3.43 7.58 -21.29
N ILE A 173 3.83 6.62 -22.14
CA ILE A 173 4.83 6.85 -23.19
C ILE A 173 4.22 7.55 -24.44
N ARG A 174 2.89 7.65 -24.56
CA ARG A 174 2.22 8.17 -25.78
C ARG A 174 1.61 9.57 -25.68
N HIS A 175 1.78 10.28 -24.56
CA HIS A 175 1.33 11.67 -24.44
C HIS A 175 2.46 12.59 -23.99
N THR A 176 3.40 12.82 -24.89
CA THR A 176 4.12 14.09 -24.95
C THR A 176 3.25 15.07 -25.76
N PRO A 177 2.56 16.04 -25.14
CA PRO A 177 1.83 17.06 -25.89
C PRO A 177 2.86 18.02 -26.49
N GLY A 178 3.01 18.03 -27.82
CA GLY A 178 3.75 19.10 -28.49
C GLY A 178 4.63 18.77 -29.70
N VAL A 179 4.68 17.53 -30.22
CA VAL A 179 5.47 17.27 -31.45
C VAL A 179 4.55 17.32 -32.68
N ASN A 180 4.63 18.45 -33.39
CA ASN A 180 3.94 18.71 -34.64
C ASN A 180 4.77 18.10 -35.79
N THR A 181 4.51 16.84 -36.16
CA THR A 181 5.13 16.20 -37.34
C THR A 181 4.41 16.60 -38.63
N LYS A 182 4.35 17.91 -38.92
CA LYS A 182 3.96 18.42 -40.25
C LYS A 182 5.18 19.03 -40.91
N GLY A 183 6.08 18.17 -41.39
CA GLY A 183 7.33 18.62 -42.01
C GLY A 183 8.18 17.54 -42.70
N MET A 184 7.71 16.29 -42.78
CA MET A 184 8.45 15.22 -43.47
C MET A 184 7.52 14.51 -44.44
N ASN A 185 7.37 15.11 -45.63
CA ASN A 185 7.09 14.40 -46.87
C ASN A 185 7.63 15.27 -48.02
N GLY A 186 8.93 15.08 -48.29
CA GLY A 186 9.56 15.42 -49.56
C GLY A 186 9.46 14.23 -50.53
N PRO A 187 9.64 14.45 -51.84
CA PRO A 187 8.86 13.80 -52.89
C PRO A 187 9.45 12.45 -53.31
N GLY A 188 8.59 11.48 -53.60
CA GLY A 188 9.02 10.17 -54.07
C GLY A 188 7.90 9.41 -54.76
N GLU A 189 8.08 9.26 -56.07
CA GLU A 189 7.57 8.17 -56.91
C GLU A 189 6.17 8.29 -57.53
N ASN A 190 6.19 8.81 -58.76
CA ASN A 190 5.27 8.47 -59.84
C ASN A 190 5.15 6.95 -59.97
N ASN A 191 3.95 6.41 -59.75
CA ASN A 191 3.54 5.19 -60.42
C ASN A 191 2.02 5.18 -60.57
N ASN A 192 1.54 5.60 -61.75
CA ASN A 192 0.15 5.47 -62.17
C ASN A 192 0.11 4.76 -63.51
N ASP A 193 0.18 3.43 -63.43
CA ASP A 193 -0.27 2.54 -64.49
C ASP A 193 -1.80 2.49 -64.52
N GLY A 194 -2.35 2.75 -65.71
CA GLY A 194 -3.55 2.11 -66.27
C GLY A 194 -4.88 2.18 -65.52
N ILE A 195 -5.81 2.98 -66.04
CA ILE A 195 -6.96 2.51 -66.85
C ILE A 195 -7.81 3.74 -67.22
N LYS A 196 -7.92 4.02 -68.52
CA LYS A 196 -8.91 4.94 -69.11
C LYS A 196 -10.22 4.19 -69.31
N SER A 197 -11.33 4.82 -68.93
CA SER A 197 -12.65 4.58 -69.53
C SER A 197 -12.99 5.72 -70.49
#